data_AF-A0A4P8ZWY1-F1
#
_entry.id   AF-A0A4P8ZWY1-F1
#
_cell.length_a   1.000
_cell.length_b   1.000
_cell.length_c   1.000
_cell.angle_alpha   90.00
_cell.angle_beta   90.00
_cell.angle_gamma   90.00
#
_symmetry.space_group_name_H-M   'P 1'
#
loop_
_entity.id
_entity.type
_entity.pdbx_description
1 polymer ?
#
loop_
_entity_poly.entity_id
_entity_poly.type
_entity_poly.pdbx_seq_one_letter_code
_entity_poly.pdbx_strand_id
1 'polypeptide(L)'
;MDKGRQPNIWGRHNLNQLAEEAFRRNKEKERAQVVGEILDYPDGCEEGDINPFSGNALSRLSNALEKALDVSLSPGACGTVSVKLFNPHERVVDNSLVVPMEVNTSVVALDAYGPGSVGRDGSKVGSILLFKVAGNLIKEPAPGITAKDLAWGENCVFGAFVDGDAINYFEIGQTSGDVVQSELRRNDPTEENGQSVEMQVVKPGQDRLIVQKLSSSSDEVFELEQELEKFMVSRSAQ
;
A
#
# COMPACT_ATOMS: atom_id res chain seq x y z
N MET A 1 -32.86 12.55 -48.34
CA MET A 1 -32.92 11.37 -47.45
C MET A 1 -32.28 11.77 -46.14
N ASP A 2 -33.12 12.09 -45.16
CA ASP A 2 -32.67 12.41 -43.82
C ASP A 2 -32.21 11.10 -43.17
N LYS A 3 -30.93 11.00 -42.80
CA LYS A 3 -30.42 9.81 -42.12
C LYS A 3 -31.03 9.82 -40.72
N GLY A 4 -32.21 9.20 -40.59
CA GLY A 4 -32.92 9.05 -39.34
C GLY A 4 -31.94 8.62 -38.25
N ARG A 5 -31.71 9.50 -37.28
CA ARG A 5 -30.89 9.19 -36.10
C ARG A 5 -31.45 7.90 -35.51
N GLN A 6 -30.63 6.84 -35.51
CA GLN A 6 -31.01 5.60 -34.86
C GLN A 6 -31.42 5.91 -33.41
N PRO A 7 -32.55 5.35 -32.93
CA PRO A 7 -32.92 5.48 -31.53
C PRO A 7 -31.78 4.94 -30.68
N ASN A 8 -31.22 5.77 -29.80
CA ASN A 8 -30.22 5.36 -28.84
C ASN A 8 -30.79 5.47 -27.42
N ILE A 9 -30.27 4.66 -26.51
CA ILE A 9 -30.72 4.62 -25.11
C ILE A 9 -30.19 5.81 -24.29
N TRP A 10 -29.38 6.70 -24.89
CA TRP A 10 -28.58 7.73 -24.20
C TRP A 10 -29.40 8.81 -23.50
N GLY A 11 -30.63 9.07 -23.97
CA GLY A 11 -31.45 10.19 -23.51
C GLY A 11 -31.83 10.20 -22.03
N ARG A 12 -31.63 9.09 -21.30
CA ARG A 12 -31.84 9.00 -19.83
C ARG A 12 -30.55 8.88 -19.03
N HIS A 13 -29.40 8.83 -19.70
CA HIS A 13 -28.11 8.69 -19.04
C HIS A 13 -27.46 10.06 -18.84
N ASN A 14 -26.76 10.23 -17.71
CA ASN A 14 -25.97 11.43 -17.44
C ASN A 14 -24.64 11.36 -18.20
N LEU A 15 -24.66 11.73 -19.48
CA LEU A 15 -23.47 11.70 -20.35
C LEU A 15 -22.34 12.61 -19.85
N ASN A 16 -22.66 13.68 -19.13
CA ASN A 16 -21.66 14.58 -18.55
C ASN A 16 -20.88 13.87 -17.43
N GLN A 17 -21.57 13.18 -16.53
CA GLN A 17 -20.92 12.40 -15.48
C GLN A 17 -20.05 11.26 -16.06
N LEU A 18 -20.53 10.58 -17.11
CA LEU A 18 -19.74 9.55 -17.80
C LEU A 18 -18.48 10.14 -18.47
N ALA A 19 -18.56 11.35 -19.02
CA ALA A 19 -17.42 12.04 -19.60
C ALA A 19 -16.40 12.46 -18.53
N GLU A 20 -16.86 12.98 -17.39
CA GLU A 20 -16.01 13.32 -16.24
C GLU A 20 -15.30 12.07 -15.67
N GLU A 21 -16.02 10.96 -15.52
CA GLU A 21 -15.46 9.69 -15.08
C GLU A 21 -14.44 9.13 -16.08
N ALA A 22 -14.70 9.26 -17.38
CA ALA A 22 -13.74 8.88 -18.41
C ALA A 22 -12.47 9.74 -18.37
N PHE A 23 -12.62 11.05 -18.18
CA PHE A 23 -11.49 11.97 -18.06
C PHE A 23 -10.64 11.67 -16.82
N ARG A 24 -11.27 11.40 -15.68
CA ARG A 24 -10.58 10.99 -14.45
C ARG A 24 -9.78 9.69 -14.64
N ARG A 25 -10.39 8.65 -15.24
CA ARG A 25 -9.70 7.39 -15.55
C ARG A 25 -8.50 7.60 -16.48
N ASN A 26 -8.62 8.49 -17.46
CA ASN A 26 -7.51 8.80 -18.35
C ASN A 26 -6.34 9.47 -17.61
N LYS A 27 -6.63 10.44 -16.72
CA LYS A 27 -5.61 11.08 -15.89
C LYS A 27 -4.92 10.09 -14.95
N GLU A 28 -5.68 9.20 -14.33
CA GLU A 28 -5.12 8.18 -13.45
C GLU A 28 -4.17 7.24 -14.20
N LYS A 29 -4.58 6.81 -15.39
CA LYS A 29 -3.74 6.01 -16.29
C LYS A 29 -2.45 6.73 -16.70
N GLU A 30 -2.53 8.01 -17.05
CA GLU A 30 -1.34 8.82 -17.37
C GLU A 30 -0.39 8.89 -16.16
N ARG A 31 -0.91 9.10 -14.95
CA ARG A 31 -0.12 9.08 -13.71
C ARG A 31 0.54 7.72 -13.48
N ALA A 32 -0.20 6.63 -13.61
CA ALA A 32 0.32 5.28 -13.42
C ALA A 32 1.46 4.97 -14.40
N GLN A 33 1.35 5.43 -15.66
CA GLN A 33 2.41 5.30 -16.66
C GLN A 33 3.66 6.09 -16.29
N VAL A 34 3.52 7.36 -15.91
CA VAL A 34 4.65 8.21 -15.47
C VAL A 34 5.36 7.58 -14.27
N VAL A 35 4.61 7.09 -13.28
CA VAL A 35 5.22 6.37 -12.14
C VAL A 35 5.95 5.12 -12.62
N GLY A 36 5.36 4.34 -13.53
CA GLY A 36 6.02 3.18 -14.14
C GLY A 36 7.38 3.52 -14.76
N GLU A 37 7.48 4.61 -15.50
CA GLU A 37 8.72 5.09 -16.12
C GLU A 37 9.75 5.54 -15.06
N ILE A 38 9.32 6.26 -14.03
CA ILE A 38 10.18 6.68 -12.90
C ILE A 38 10.81 5.47 -12.21
N LEU A 39 10.06 4.38 -12.07
CA LEU A 39 10.53 3.18 -11.39
C LEU A 39 11.68 2.47 -12.09
N ASP A 40 12.01 2.83 -13.33
CA ASP A 40 13.17 2.30 -14.05
C ASP A 40 14.49 3.01 -13.70
N TYR A 41 14.42 4.14 -12.99
CA TYR A 41 15.58 4.97 -12.61
C TYR A 41 15.64 5.24 -11.09
N PRO A 42 15.81 4.20 -10.25
CA PRO A 42 15.97 4.39 -8.81
C PRO A 42 17.31 5.04 -8.45
N ASP A 43 17.35 5.76 -7.32
CA ASP A 43 18.58 6.33 -6.77
C ASP A 43 19.52 5.25 -6.20
N GLY A 44 18.97 4.10 -5.82
CA GLY A 44 19.72 2.92 -5.38
C GLY A 44 18.89 1.65 -5.39
N CYS A 45 19.56 0.51 -5.35
CA CYS A 45 18.91 -0.79 -5.22
C CYS A 45 19.52 -1.57 -4.05
N GLU A 46 18.68 -2.31 -3.33
CA GLU A 46 19.12 -3.27 -2.33
C GLU A 46 18.37 -4.61 -2.48
N GLU A 47 18.99 -5.67 -1.97
CA GLU A 47 18.36 -6.99 -1.93
C GLU A 47 17.53 -7.13 -0.65
N GLY A 48 16.24 -7.46 -0.82
CA GLY A 48 15.32 -7.77 0.27
C GLY A 48 15.07 -9.27 0.34
N ASP A 49 15.22 -9.87 1.53
CA ASP A 49 14.77 -11.24 1.75
C ASP A 49 13.25 -11.24 1.98
N ILE A 50 12.52 -12.13 1.31
CA ILE A 50 11.07 -12.32 1.47
C ILE A 50 10.74 -13.76 1.83
N ASN A 51 11.73 -14.55 2.23
CA ASN A 51 11.52 -15.93 2.67
C ASN A 51 10.39 -15.98 3.71
N PRO A 52 9.28 -16.70 3.44
CA PRO A 52 8.11 -16.75 4.34
C PRO A 52 8.45 -17.23 5.75
N PHE A 53 9.53 -18.01 5.89
CA PHE A 53 9.99 -18.55 7.17
C PHE A 53 10.86 -17.58 7.97
N SER A 54 11.36 -16.50 7.37
CA SER A 54 12.21 -15.52 8.05
C SER A 54 11.43 -14.65 9.03
N GLY A 55 10.12 -14.47 8.81
CA GLY A 55 9.27 -13.59 9.62
C GLY A 55 9.68 -12.11 9.56
N ASN A 56 10.50 -11.72 8.58
CA ASN A 56 11.01 -10.37 8.42
C ASN A 56 9.93 -9.38 7.91
N ALA A 57 10.23 -8.08 7.93
CA ALA A 57 9.29 -7.03 7.57
C ALA A 57 8.66 -7.22 6.17
N LEU A 58 9.46 -7.53 5.16
CA LEU A 58 8.99 -7.69 3.78
C LEU A 58 8.19 -8.99 3.58
N SER A 59 8.54 -10.09 4.23
CA SER A 59 7.74 -11.32 4.20
C SER A 59 6.35 -11.11 4.81
N ARG A 60 6.25 -10.31 5.90
CA ARG A 60 4.97 -9.96 6.52
C ARG A 60 4.14 -9.06 5.61
N LEU A 61 4.78 -8.11 4.93
CA LEU A 61 4.13 -7.28 3.92
C LEU A 61 3.60 -8.10 2.75
N SER A 62 4.42 -8.99 2.17
CA SER A 62 4.00 -9.85 1.06
C SER A 62 2.75 -10.67 1.42
N ASN A 63 2.72 -11.26 2.61
CA ASN A 63 1.57 -12.03 3.10
C ASN A 63 0.30 -11.17 3.33
N ALA A 64 0.46 -9.89 3.63
CA ALA A 64 -0.66 -8.96 3.82
C ALA A 64 -1.19 -8.46 2.47
N LEU A 65 -0.30 -8.16 1.53
CA LEU A 65 -0.62 -7.77 0.15
C LEU A 65 -1.35 -8.87 -0.60
N GLU A 66 -0.92 -10.14 -0.45
CA GLU A 66 -1.58 -11.28 -1.10
C GLU A 66 -3.05 -11.37 -0.68
N LYS A 67 -3.36 -11.08 0.58
CA LYS A 67 -4.73 -11.15 1.11
C LYS A 67 -5.59 -9.96 0.74
N ALA A 68 -4.99 -8.77 0.64
CA ALA A 68 -5.73 -7.53 0.41
C ALA A 68 -5.87 -7.19 -1.08
N LEU A 69 -4.84 -7.48 -1.87
CA LEU A 69 -4.70 -7.02 -3.25
C LEU A 69 -4.52 -8.18 -4.25
N ASP A 70 -4.38 -9.44 -3.78
CA ASP A 70 -4.07 -10.61 -4.63
C ASP A 70 -2.74 -10.47 -5.39
N VAL A 71 -1.73 -9.87 -4.74
CA VAL A 71 -0.37 -9.70 -5.29
C VAL A 71 0.71 -10.13 -4.29
N SER A 72 1.84 -10.59 -4.83
CA SER A 72 3.03 -10.97 -4.09
C SER A 72 4.20 -10.07 -4.44
N LEU A 73 5.16 -9.89 -3.52
CA LEU A 73 6.42 -9.20 -3.81
C LEU A 73 7.41 -10.08 -4.60
N SER A 74 7.09 -11.36 -4.76
CA SER A 74 7.92 -12.37 -5.41
C SER A 74 7.23 -12.99 -6.61
N PRO A 75 7.99 -13.36 -7.67
CA PRO A 75 7.49 -14.26 -8.69
C PRO A 75 7.22 -15.68 -8.15
N GLY A 76 7.90 -16.11 -7.08
CA GLY A 76 7.82 -17.48 -6.54
C GLY A 76 7.68 -17.55 -5.02
N ALA A 77 7.55 -18.76 -4.47
CA ALA A 77 7.25 -18.97 -3.04
C ALA A 77 8.37 -18.51 -2.08
N CYS A 78 9.62 -18.43 -2.54
CA CYS A 78 10.77 -17.99 -1.76
C CYS A 78 11.73 -17.21 -2.68
N GLY A 79 12.41 -16.19 -2.16
CA GLY A 79 13.44 -15.51 -2.93
C GLY A 79 14.02 -14.28 -2.28
N THR A 80 14.96 -13.68 -3.01
CA THR A 80 15.44 -12.32 -2.78
C THR A 80 14.77 -11.42 -3.82
N VAL A 81 14.29 -10.27 -3.40
CA VAL A 81 13.67 -9.27 -4.28
C VAL A 81 14.57 -8.05 -4.42
N SER A 82 14.53 -7.41 -5.58
CA SER A 82 15.17 -6.12 -5.78
C SER A 82 14.27 -5.04 -5.19
N VAL A 83 14.76 -4.34 -4.18
CA VAL A 83 14.12 -3.18 -3.59
C VAL A 83 14.71 -1.93 -4.22
N LYS A 84 13.85 -1.10 -4.81
CA LYS A 84 14.21 0.16 -5.47
C LYS A 84 14.07 1.29 -4.46
N LEU A 85 15.11 2.10 -4.32
CA LEU A 85 15.19 3.16 -3.32
C LEU A 85 15.22 4.52 -4.00
N PHE A 86 14.41 5.44 -3.51
CA PHE A 86 14.37 6.82 -3.98
C PHE A 86 14.74 7.78 -2.86
N ASN A 87 15.61 8.73 -3.17
CA ASN A 87 16.02 9.81 -2.29
C ASN A 87 14.80 10.66 -1.90
N PRO A 88 14.80 11.25 -0.69
CA PRO A 88 13.68 12.07 -0.25
C PRO A 88 13.32 13.18 -1.25
N HIS A 89 12.06 13.21 -1.67
CA HIS A 89 11.53 14.22 -2.58
C HIS A 89 10.91 15.42 -1.85
N GLU A 90 10.69 15.28 -0.54
CA GLU A 90 10.25 16.35 0.34
C GLU A 90 11.08 16.37 1.63
N ARG A 91 11.44 17.57 2.08
CA ARG A 91 12.10 17.83 3.37
C ARG A 91 11.45 19.03 4.04
N VAL A 92 10.91 18.83 5.23
CA VAL A 92 10.17 19.86 5.97
C VAL A 92 10.72 19.93 7.39
N VAL A 93 10.96 21.15 7.88
CA VAL A 93 11.27 21.35 9.30
C VAL A 93 9.95 21.41 10.07
N ASP A 94 9.70 20.40 10.88
CA ASP A 94 8.58 20.36 11.81
C ASP A 94 9.00 20.93 13.17
N ASN A 95 8.29 21.97 13.61
CA ASN A 95 8.47 22.62 14.90
C ASN A 95 7.34 22.28 15.89
N SER A 96 6.44 21.35 15.53
CA SER A 96 5.30 20.95 16.36
C SER A 96 5.71 20.06 17.54
N LEU A 97 6.82 19.34 17.40
CA LEU A 97 7.39 18.48 18.44
C LEU A 97 8.23 19.27 19.45
N VAL A 98 8.52 18.64 20.60
CA VAL A 98 9.33 19.23 21.68
C VAL A 98 10.71 19.69 21.20
N VAL A 99 11.26 19.01 20.19
CA VAL A 99 12.50 19.37 19.52
C VAL A 99 12.18 19.54 18.03
N PRO A 100 12.61 20.64 17.38
CA PRO A 100 12.49 20.81 15.93
C PRO A 100 13.22 19.69 15.18
N MET A 101 12.54 19.07 14.21
CA MET A 101 13.07 17.96 13.42
C MET A 101 12.88 18.21 11.93
N GLU A 102 13.84 17.76 11.12
CA GLU A 102 13.68 17.66 9.68
C GLU A 102 13.01 16.32 9.35
N VAL A 103 11.80 16.41 8.80
CA VAL A 103 11.02 15.27 8.33
C VAL A 103 11.22 15.13 6.83
N ASN A 104 11.65 13.94 6.42
CA ASN A 104 11.99 13.60 5.05
C ASN A 104 11.04 12.52 4.54
N THR A 105 10.41 12.73 3.39
CA THR A 105 9.58 11.70 2.75
C THR A 105 10.30 11.13 1.54
N SER A 106 10.40 9.81 1.51
CA SER A 106 11.08 9.02 0.48
C SER A 106 10.16 7.90 -0.02
N VAL A 107 10.51 7.31 -1.16
CA VAL A 107 9.78 6.17 -1.72
C VAL A 107 10.67 4.95 -1.73
N VAL A 108 10.12 3.83 -1.26
CA VAL A 108 10.66 2.49 -1.46
C VAL A 108 9.72 1.75 -2.39
N ALA A 109 10.23 1.21 -3.50
CA ALA A 109 9.42 0.49 -4.45
C ALA A 109 9.87 -0.97 -4.61
N LEU A 110 8.89 -1.86 -4.81
CA LEU A 110 9.10 -3.27 -5.08
C LEU A 110 8.24 -3.69 -6.27
N ASP A 111 8.73 -4.63 -7.05
CA ASP A 111 7.92 -5.23 -8.10
C ASP A 111 6.79 -6.08 -7.48
N ALA A 112 5.62 -6.05 -8.11
CA ALA A 112 4.45 -6.81 -7.70
C ALA A 112 4.12 -7.87 -8.74
N TYR A 113 3.81 -9.08 -8.28
CA TYR A 113 3.54 -10.25 -9.10
C TYR A 113 2.14 -10.78 -8.80
N GLY A 114 1.44 -11.21 -9.86
CA GLY A 114 0.15 -11.88 -9.71
C GLY A 114 0.33 -13.31 -9.16
N PRO A 115 -0.77 -13.99 -8.82
CA PRO A 115 -0.72 -15.35 -8.30
C PRO A 115 -0.03 -16.29 -9.30
N GLY A 116 1.02 -16.97 -8.83
CA GLY A 116 1.67 -18.04 -9.58
C GLY A 116 0.77 -19.27 -9.71
N SER A 117 1.17 -20.21 -10.57
CA SER A 117 0.55 -21.54 -10.63
C SER A 117 1.57 -22.61 -10.25
N VAL A 118 1.12 -23.81 -9.89
CA VAL A 118 2.03 -24.89 -9.49
C VAL A 118 3.10 -25.12 -10.57
N GLY A 119 4.35 -24.85 -10.23
CA GLY A 119 5.51 -24.99 -11.13
C GLY A 119 5.74 -23.82 -12.10
N ARG A 120 5.04 -22.70 -11.96
CA ARG A 120 5.24 -21.50 -12.78
C ARG A 120 5.16 -20.22 -11.94
N ASP A 121 6.22 -19.45 -12.04
CA ASP A 121 6.34 -18.12 -11.46
C ASP A 121 5.22 -17.16 -11.90
N GLY A 122 4.78 -16.31 -10.99
CA GLY A 122 3.84 -15.23 -11.26
C GLY A 122 4.42 -14.20 -12.23
N SER A 123 3.58 -13.66 -13.10
CA SER A 123 3.98 -12.54 -13.97
C SER A 123 3.99 -11.23 -13.17
N LYS A 124 4.93 -10.33 -13.49
CA LYS A 124 4.90 -8.96 -12.98
C LYS A 124 3.60 -8.28 -13.43
N VAL A 125 2.83 -7.77 -12.48
CA VAL A 125 1.54 -7.09 -12.71
C VAL A 125 1.59 -5.60 -12.40
N GLY A 126 2.62 -5.15 -11.68
CA GLY A 126 2.76 -3.75 -11.30
C GLY A 126 3.91 -3.55 -10.33
N SER A 127 3.81 -2.50 -9.52
CA SER A 127 4.76 -2.20 -8.45
C SER A 127 4.05 -1.71 -7.19
N ILE A 128 4.62 -2.05 -6.03
CA ILE A 128 4.25 -1.49 -4.74
C ILE A 128 5.17 -0.32 -4.45
N LEU A 129 4.60 0.83 -4.14
CA LEU A 129 5.29 1.99 -3.60
C LEU A 129 4.95 2.10 -2.12
N LEU A 130 5.96 2.34 -1.30
CA LEU A 130 5.86 2.58 0.13
C LEU A 130 6.36 3.98 0.42
N PHE A 131 5.50 4.80 1.05
CA PHE A 131 5.87 6.15 1.46
C PHE A 131 6.54 6.07 2.83
N LYS A 132 7.86 6.21 2.82
CA LYS A 132 8.70 6.10 4.01
C LYS A 132 9.07 7.50 4.50
N VAL A 133 8.76 7.76 5.77
CA VAL A 133 9.09 9.00 6.47
C VAL A 133 10.31 8.80 7.35
N ALA A 134 11.21 9.76 7.43
CA ALA A 134 12.33 9.74 8.36
C ALA A 134 12.48 11.11 9.05
N GLY A 135 12.48 11.13 10.37
CA GLY A 135 12.71 12.32 11.17
C GLY A 135 14.15 12.38 11.67
N ASN A 136 14.82 13.50 11.48
CA ASN A 136 16.19 13.73 11.93
C ASN A 136 16.29 15.03 12.72
N LEU A 137 17.26 15.14 13.62
CA LEU A 137 17.53 16.42 14.25
C LEU A 137 18.06 17.41 13.22
N ILE A 138 17.77 18.69 13.41
CA ILE A 138 18.27 19.75 12.51
C ILE A 138 19.81 19.70 12.47
N LYS A 139 20.37 19.65 11.25
CA LYS A 139 21.82 19.51 10.93
C LYS A 139 22.41 18.11 11.14
N GLU A 140 21.60 17.12 11.50
CA GLU A 140 22.01 15.72 11.40
C GLU A 140 22.08 15.31 9.92
N PRO A 141 23.04 14.46 9.50
CA PRO A 141 23.01 13.91 8.15
C PRO A 141 21.72 13.12 7.93
N ALA A 142 21.10 13.31 6.77
CA ALA A 142 19.95 12.50 6.37
C ALA A 142 20.32 11.01 6.40
N PRO A 143 19.41 10.14 6.87
CA PRO A 143 19.66 8.72 6.95
C PRO A 143 19.83 8.17 5.54
N GLY A 144 20.68 7.15 5.41
CA GLY A 144 20.89 6.49 4.13
C GLY A 144 19.57 5.94 3.58
N ILE A 145 19.41 5.98 2.26
CA ILE A 145 18.30 5.30 1.60
C ILE A 145 18.47 3.78 1.81
N THR A 146 17.54 3.16 2.53
CA THR A 146 17.48 1.71 2.77
C THR A 146 16.05 1.32 3.14
N ALA A 147 15.67 0.07 2.88
CA ALA A 147 14.41 -0.52 3.30
C ALA A 147 14.57 -1.44 4.53
N LYS A 148 15.80 -1.62 5.03
CA LYS A 148 16.09 -2.45 6.22
C LYS A 148 15.54 -1.87 7.52
N ASP A 149 15.27 -0.57 7.54
CA ASP A 149 14.70 0.18 8.65
C ASP A 149 13.19 0.45 8.46
N LEU A 150 12.53 -0.25 7.53
CA LEU A 150 11.07 -0.18 7.41
C LEU A 150 10.42 -0.71 8.70
N ALA A 151 9.65 0.17 9.32
CA ALA A 151 8.91 -0.06 10.55
C ALA A 151 7.43 0.28 10.29
N TRP A 152 6.63 -0.77 10.15
CA TRP A 152 5.22 -0.66 9.81
C TRP A 152 4.43 0.05 10.91
N GLY A 153 3.63 1.06 10.57
CA GLY A 153 2.89 1.84 11.56
C GLY A 153 3.71 2.92 12.26
N GLU A 154 5.02 2.98 12.03
CA GLU A 154 5.92 3.99 12.60
C GLU A 154 6.42 4.94 11.50
N ASN A 155 7.29 4.43 10.63
CA ASN A 155 7.91 5.21 9.56
C ASN A 155 7.35 4.88 8.17
N CYS A 156 6.51 3.85 8.08
CA CYS A 156 5.84 3.42 6.87
C CYS A 156 4.42 2.95 7.20
N VAL A 157 3.43 3.80 6.91
CA VAL A 157 2.01 3.57 7.19
C VAL A 157 1.21 3.38 5.89
N PHE A 158 1.59 4.08 4.83
CA PHE A 158 0.83 4.08 3.59
C PHE A 158 1.65 3.56 2.42
N GLY A 159 0.94 3.01 1.45
CA GLY A 159 1.52 2.60 0.18
C GLY A 159 0.53 2.74 -0.96
N ALA A 160 1.03 2.53 -2.16
CA ALA A 160 0.26 2.50 -3.39
C ALA A 160 0.64 1.25 -4.19
N PHE A 161 -0.37 0.57 -4.73
CA PHE A 161 -0.18 -0.43 -5.76
C PHE A 161 -0.48 0.21 -7.10
N VAL A 162 0.55 0.30 -7.94
CA VAL A 162 0.47 0.86 -9.28
C VAL A 162 0.47 -0.30 -10.27
N ASP A 163 -0.69 -0.57 -10.85
CA ASP A 163 -0.79 -1.35 -12.07
C ASP A 163 -0.75 -0.40 -13.27
N GLY A 164 -0.44 -0.86 -14.48
CA GLY A 164 -0.17 0.02 -15.63
C GLY A 164 -1.33 0.96 -16.04
N ASP A 165 -2.51 0.83 -15.45
CA ASP A 165 -3.70 1.63 -15.74
C ASP A 165 -4.30 2.35 -14.51
N ALA A 166 -4.00 1.92 -13.28
CA ALA A 166 -4.64 2.42 -12.06
C ALA A 166 -3.69 2.48 -10.85
N ILE A 167 -4.07 3.30 -9.87
CA ILE A 167 -3.32 3.47 -8.63
C ILE A 167 -4.24 3.19 -7.44
N ASN A 168 -3.95 2.11 -6.71
CA ASN A 168 -4.71 1.69 -5.55
C ASN A 168 -3.94 1.98 -4.27
N TYR A 169 -4.38 2.98 -3.51
CA TYR A 169 -3.78 3.31 -2.22
C TYR A 169 -4.24 2.36 -1.11
N PHE A 170 -3.35 2.12 -0.16
CA PHE A 170 -3.62 1.27 0.98
C PHE A 170 -2.90 1.76 2.24
N GLU A 171 -3.46 1.38 3.38
CA GLU A 171 -2.88 1.58 4.70
C GLU A 171 -2.33 0.24 5.22
N ILE A 172 -1.21 0.31 5.94
CA ILE A 172 -0.53 -0.79 6.59
C ILE A 172 -0.74 -0.65 8.10
N GLY A 173 -1.51 -1.59 8.65
CA GLY A 173 -1.74 -1.69 10.08
C GLY A 173 -1.03 -2.88 10.70
N GLN A 174 -0.89 -2.86 12.03
CA GLN A 174 -0.53 -4.03 12.82
C GLN A 174 -1.67 -4.38 13.76
N THR A 175 -2.11 -5.64 13.75
CA THR A 175 -3.04 -6.16 14.74
C THR A 175 -2.28 -7.01 15.75
N SER A 176 -2.22 -6.56 17.00
CA SER A 176 -1.90 -7.39 18.15
C SER A 176 -3.20 -8.02 18.65
N GLY A 177 -3.54 -9.20 18.14
CA GLY A 177 -4.83 -9.81 18.38
C GLY A 177 -4.70 -11.13 19.10
N ASP A 178 -4.71 -11.08 20.44
CA ASP A 178 -5.01 -12.23 21.29
C ASP A 178 -6.18 -13.05 20.70
N VAL A 179 -5.92 -14.30 20.34
CA VAL A 179 -6.93 -15.17 19.71
C VAL A 179 -7.60 -15.99 20.79
N VAL A 180 -8.92 -15.87 20.91
CA VAL A 180 -9.73 -16.78 21.75
C VAL A 180 -9.66 -18.17 21.11
N GLN A 181 -8.88 -19.06 21.71
CA GLN A 181 -8.71 -20.43 21.23
C GLN A 181 -9.92 -21.28 21.60
N SER A 182 -10.51 -21.04 22.76
CA SER A 182 -11.65 -21.80 23.26
C SER A 182 -12.46 -20.95 24.22
N GLU A 183 -13.77 -21.06 24.14
CA GLU A 183 -14.72 -20.38 25.00
C GLU A 183 -15.59 -21.44 25.68
N LEU A 184 -15.57 -21.45 27.01
CA LEU A 184 -16.47 -22.26 27.82
C LEU A 184 -17.73 -21.43 28.10
N ARG A 185 -18.88 -21.93 27.64
CA ARG A 185 -20.18 -21.32 27.89
C ARG A 185 -20.98 -22.16 28.87
N ARG A 186 -21.65 -21.49 29.81
CA ARG A 186 -22.67 -22.09 30.68
C ARG A 186 -24.06 -21.68 30.19
N ASN A 187 -25.03 -22.56 30.36
CA ASN A 187 -26.42 -22.20 30.10
C ASN A 187 -26.88 -21.21 31.17
N ASP A 188 -27.30 -20.02 30.73
CA ASP A 188 -27.80 -18.96 31.60
C ASP A 188 -29.10 -18.42 30.98
N PRO A 189 -30.28 -18.84 31.48
CA PRO A 189 -31.56 -18.45 30.90
C PRO A 189 -31.91 -16.97 31.12
N THR A 190 -31.05 -16.22 31.82
CA THR A 190 -31.20 -14.76 32.00
C THR A 190 -30.53 -13.95 30.89
N GLU A 191 -29.65 -14.58 30.09
CA GLU A 191 -29.01 -13.99 28.92
C GLU A 191 -29.87 -14.18 27.66
N GLU A 192 -29.80 -13.24 26.72
CA GLU A 192 -30.65 -13.21 25.52
C GLU A 192 -30.49 -14.45 24.61
N ASN A 193 -29.28 -15.02 24.58
CA ASN A 193 -28.94 -16.23 23.84
C ASN A 193 -29.04 -17.52 24.70
N GLY A 194 -29.49 -17.40 25.96
CA GLY A 194 -29.57 -18.52 26.91
C GLY A 194 -28.22 -19.07 27.39
N GLN A 195 -27.11 -18.37 27.10
CA GLN A 195 -25.75 -18.82 27.41
C GLN A 195 -24.86 -17.66 27.86
N SER A 196 -24.14 -17.84 28.97
CA SER A 196 -23.13 -16.88 29.44
C SER A 196 -21.72 -17.45 29.24
N VAL A 197 -20.77 -16.58 28.91
CA VAL A 197 -19.35 -16.94 28.77
C VAL A 197 -18.72 -17.06 30.15
N GLU A 198 -18.22 -18.24 30.51
CA GLU A 198 -17.67 -18.52 31.84
C GLU A 198 -16.14 -18.45 31.85
N MET A 199 -15.49 -18.90 30.78
CA MET A 199 -14.04 -18.83 30.65
C MET A 199 -13.63 -18.71 29.18
N GLN A 200 -12.63 -17.88 28.91
CA GLN A 200 -11.98 -17.83 27.60
C GLN A 200 -10.51 -18.24 27.77
N VAL A 201 -10.08 -19.21 26.98
CA VAL A 201 -8.67 -19.51 26.78
C VAL A 201 -8.19 -18.62 25.65
N VAL A 202 -7.48 -17.56 26.01
CA VAL A 202 -6.89 -16.62 25.08
C VAL A 202 -5.43 -17.01 24.86
N LYS A 203 -5.04 -17.17 23.60
CA LYS A 203 -3.63 -17.30 23.22
C LYS A 203 -3.12 -15.95 22.75
N PRO A 204 -1.89 -15.57 23.12
CA PRO A 204 -1.20 -14.47 22.46
C PRO A 204 -1.27 -14.66 20.96
N GLY A 205 -1.92 -13.71 20.28
CA GLY A 205 -1.91 -13.68 18.83
C GLY A 205 -0.50 -13.43 18.33
N GLN A 206 -0.18 -13.95 17.15
CA GLN A 206 1.00 -13.44 16.46
C GLN A 206 0.67 -12.06 15.89
N ASP A 207 1.55 -11.08 16.15
CA ASP A 207 1.46 -9.76 15.53
C ASP A 207 1.36 -9.94 14.01
N ARG A 208 0.22 -9.52 13.46
CA ARG A 208 -0.08 -9.71 12.06
C ARG A 208 -0.17 -8.35 11.39
N LEU A 209 0.58 -8.23 10.31
CA LEU A 209 0.46 -7.10 9.41
C LEU A 209 -0.86 -7.23 8.63
N ILE A 210 -1.59 -6.13 8.54
CA ILE A 210 -2.79 -6.01 7.72
C ILE A 210 -2.57 -4.91 6.69
N VAL A 211 -3.10 -5.13 5.49
CA VAL A 211 -3.17 -4.12 4.44
C VAL A 211 -4.65 -3.89 4.16
N GLN A 212 -5.05 -2.62 4.15
CA GLN A 212 -6.42 -2.23 3.86
C GLN A 212 -6.44 -1.25 2.70
N LYS A 213 -7.19 -1.59 1.63
CA LYS A 213 -7.43 -0.65 0.53
C LYS A 213 -8.18 0.58 1.05
N LEU A 214 -7.70 1.76 0.68
CA LEU A 214 -8.36 3.00 1.01
C LEU A 214 -9.48 3.29 0.01
N SER A 215 -10.54 3.97 0.47
CA SER A 215 -11.60 4.43 -0.42
C SER A 215 -11.08 5.58 -1.26
N SER A 216 -11.34 5.56 -2.57
CA SER A 216 -10.98 6.67 -3.50
C SER A 216 -11.50 8.06 -3.09
N SER A 217 -12.45 8.12 -2.15
CA SER A 217 -13.04 9.36 -1.64
C SER A 217 -12.58 9.72 -0.23
N SER A 218 -11.59 9.02 0.34
CA SER A 218 -11.08 9.31 1.68
C SER A 218 -10.08 10.47 1.65
N ASP A 219 -9.99 11.20 2.76
CA ASP A 219 -9.06 12.33 2.88
C ASP A 219 -7.61 11.84 2.75
N GLU A 220 -7.31 10.64 3.27
CA GLU A 220 -6.00 10.01 3.16
C GLU A 220 -5.60 9.74 1.70
N VAL A 221 -6.54 9.31 0.84
CA VAL A 221 -6.25 9.14 -0.59
C VAL A 221 -5.92 10.48 -1.24
N PHE A 222 -6.61 11.55 -0.86
CA PHE A 222 -6.33 12.88 -1.39
C PHE A 222 -4.94 13.40 -0.97
N GLU A 223 -4.51 13.11 0.25
CA GLU A 223 -3.15 13.41 0.71
C GLU A 223 -2.09 12.57 -0.02
N LEU A 224 -2.34 11.27 -0.19
CA LEU A 224 -1.43 10.37 -0.91
C LEU A 224 -1.32 10.69 -2.40
N GLU A 225 -2.40 11.17 -3.03
CA GLU A 225 -2.33 11.67 -4.42
C GLU A 225 -1.42 12.88 -4.53
N GLN A 226 -1.49 13.83 -3.59
CA GLN A 226 -0.60 14.98 -3.57
C GLN A 226 0.84 14.57 -3.31
N GLU A 227 1.05 13.60 -2.41
CA GLU A 227 2.37 13.08 -2.10
C GLU A 227 3.01 12.37 -3.29
N LEU A 228 2.23 11.58 -4.02
CA LEU A 228 2.66 10.95 -5.26
C LEU A 228 3.00 11.99 -6.34
N GLU A 229 2.23 13.07 -6.44
CA GLU A 229 2.50 14.17 -7.37
C GLU A 229 3.84 14.86 -7.05
N LYS A 230 4.13 15.14 -5.77
CA LYS A 230 5.45 15.67 -5.37
C LYS A 230 6.57 14.72 -5.76
N PHE A 231 6.38 13.41 -5.55
CA PHE A 231 7.33 12.39 -5.96
C PHE A 231 7.57 12.44 -7.48
N MET A 232 6.52 12.41 -8.30
CA MET A 232 6.63 12.47 -9.76
C MET A 232 7.34 13.73 -10.26
N VAL A 233 6.96 14.90 -9.73
CA VAL A 233 7.57 16.19 -10.08
C VAL A 233 9.06 16.21 -9.73
N SER A 234 9.44 15.64 -8.57
CA SER A 234 10.85 15.57 -8.17
C SER A 234 11.73 14.75 -9.12
N ARG A 235 11.13 13.78 -9.83
CA ARG A 235 11.84 12.87 -10.75
C ARG A 235 11.85 13.35 -12.18
N SER A 236 10.83 14.11 -12.58
CA SER A 236 10.76 14.73 -13.91
C SER A 236 11.79 15.84 -14.11
N ALA A 237 12.39 16.34 -13.02
CA ALA A 237 13.38 17.42 -13.01
C ALA A 237 14.85 16.94 -13.01
N GLN A 238 15.10 15.62 -13.03
CA GLN A 238 16.43 15.00 -13.04
C GLN A 238 16.83 14.55 -14.45
#